data_AF-A0A077L6F2-F1
#
_entry.id   AF-A0A077L6F2-F1
#
_cell.length_a   1.000
_cell.length_b   1.000
_cell.length_c   1.000
_cell.angle_alpha   90.00
_cell.angle_beta   90.00
_cell.angle_gamma   90.00
#
_symmetry.space_group_name_H-M   'P 1'
#
loop_
_entity.id
_entity.type
_entity.pdbx_description
1 polymer ?
#
loop_
_entity_poly.entity_id
_entity_poly.type
_entity_poly.pdbx_seq_one_letter_code
_entity_poly.pdbx_strand_id
1 'polypeptide(L)'
;MEIKKDNIKKQKINICSSERQIILENGDIFYVLFEIDENGEHFIALTDKKSILFAKIDSKNEELVEVEDEAVIEILLDLLDEFLENVDIVDEKGNDLSKLLLVDQEES
;
A
#
# COMPACT_ATOMS: atom_id res chain seq x y z
N MET A 1 20.24 -6.48 -31.03
CA MET A 1 18.82 -6.07 -30.90
C MET A 1 18.74 -5.18 -29.68
N GLU A 2 18.74 -3.87 -29.90
CA GLU A 2 18.45 -2.91 -28.84
C GLU A 2 16.95 -2.97 -28.58
N ILE A 3 16.58 -3.57 -27.45
CA ILE A 3 15.21 -3.52 -26.96
C ILE A 3 14.98 -2.07 -26.58
N LYS A 4 14.24 -1.33 -27.42
CA LYS A 4 13.76 0.01 -27.05
C LYS A 4 13.05 -0.16 -25.71
N LYS A 5 13.58 0.45 -24.65
CA LYS A 5 12.87 0.63 -23.39
C LYS A 5 11.59 1.38 -23.74
N ASP A 6 10.52 0.63 -23.95
CA ASP A 6 9.18 1.17 -24.04
C ASP A 6 9.01 2.03 -22.78
N ASN A 7 8.66 3.30 -22.95
CA ASN A 7 8.25 4.13 -21.83
C ASN A 7 6.94 3.54 -21.32
N ILE A 8 7.01 2.48 -20.51
CA ILE A 8 5.88 1.95 -19.78
C ILE A 8 5.48 3.09 -18.86
N LYS A 9 4.47 3.86 -19.28
CA LYS A 9 3.88 4.88 -18.43
C LYS A 9 3.32 4.14 -17.24
N LYS A 10 3.90 4.38 -16.05
CA LYS A 10 3.36 3.89 -14.79
C LYS A 10 1.88 4.22 -14.71
N GLN A 11 1.09 3.26 -14.26
CA GLN A 11 -0.33 3.47 -14.07
C GLN A 11 -0.53 4.44 -12.92
N LYS A 12 -1.26 5.53 -13.12
CA LYS A 12 -1.59 6.47 -12.04
C LYS A 12 -2.80 5.99 -11.28
N ILE A 13 -2.67 5.80 -9.98
CA ILE A 13 -3.77 5.40 -9.09
C ILE A 13 -4.00 6.49 -8.06
N ASN A 14 -5.21 7.05 -8.07
CA ASN A 14 -5.66 7.94 -7.01
C ASN A 14 -6.15 7.11 -5.82
N ILE A 15 -5.35 7.07 -4.76
CA ILE A 15 -5.71 6.33 -3.54
C ILE A 15 -6.70 7.08 -2.65
N CYS A 16 -6.82 8.41 -2.82
CA CYS A 16 -7.76 9.26 -2.09
C CYS A 16 -9.17 9.17 -2.69
N SER A 17 -9.64 7.96 -2.98
CA SER A 17 -10.98 7.68 -3.49
C SER A 17 -11.83 6.99 -2.43
N SER A 18 -13.13 7.25 -2.42
CA SER A 18 -14.07 6.64 -1.46
C SER A 18 -14.10 5.11 -1.56
N GLU A 19 -13.79 4.55 -2.73
CA GLU A 19 -13.71 3.10 -2.95
C GLU A 19 -12.52 2.44 -2.26
N ARG A 20 -11.48 3.23 -1.93
CA ARG A 20 -10.26 2.76 -1.25
C ARG A 20 -10.19 3.25 0.20
N GLN A 21 -11.23 3.90 0.68
CA GLN A 21 -11.25 4.53 1.99
C GLN A 21 -11.74 3.56 3.05
N ILE A 22 -10.95 3.40 4.12
CA ILE A 22 -11.34 2.72 5.34
C ILE A 22 -11.48 3.76 6.44
N ILE A 23 -12.62 3.74 7.12
CA ILE A 23 -12.90 4.61 8.26
C ILE A 23 -12.93 3.70 9.49
N LEU A 24 -11.97 3.91 10.39
CA LEU A 24 -11.91 3.19 11.65
C LEU A 24 -12.98 3.73 12.63
N GLU A 25 -13.33 2.94 13.64
CA GLU A 25 -14.37 3.32 14.61
C GLU A 25 -14.05 4.60 15.38
N ASN A 26 -12.76 4.91 15.53
CA ASN A 26 -12.28 6.14 16.18
C ASN A 26 -12.36 7.39 15.26
N GLY A 27 -12.80 7.22 14.01
CA GLY A 27 -12.91 8.28 13.01
C GLY A 27 -11.63 8.52 12.20
N ASP A 28 -10.57 7.73 12.43
CA ASP A 28 -9.37 7.79 11.59
C ASP A 28 -9.65 7.25 10.19
N ILE A 29 -9.00 7.87 9.21
CA ILE A 29 -9.19 7.58 7.79
C ILE A 29 -7.89 7.01 7.23
N PHE A 30 -7.99 5.80 6.71
CA PHE A 30 -6.93 5.13 5.97
C PHE A 30 -7.34 4.89 4.53
N TYR A 31 -6.36 4.79 3.64
CA TYR A 31 -6.55 4.48 2.23
C TYR A 31 -5.81 3.20 1.87
N VAL A 32 -6.49 2.31 1.15
CA VAL A 32 -5.94 1.05 0.65
C VAL A 32 -5.01 1.32 -0.53
N LEU A 33 -3.74 0.99 -0.33
CA LEU A 33 -2.70 1.00 -1.36
C LEU A 33 -2.90 -0.21 -2.29
N PHE A 34 -2.78 -1.40 -1.71
CA PHE A 34 -2.98 -2.69 -2.35
C PHE A 34 -3.51 -3.72 -1.35
N GLU A 35 -4.07 -4.79 -1.90
CA GLU A 35 -4.55 -5.97 -1.18
C GLU A 35 -4.00 -7.22 -1.88
N ILE A 36 -3.68 -8.26 -1.11
CA ILE A 36 -3.16 -9.51 -1.64
C ILE A 36 -3.66 -10.69 -0.80
N ASP A 37 -4.09 -11.75 -1.50
CA ASP A 37 -4.41 -13.04 -0.91
C ASP A 37 -3.19 -13.97 -1.02
N GLU A 38 -2.56 -14.27 0.10
CA GLU A 38 -1.36 -15.13 0.18
C GLU A 38 -1.51 -16.13 1.32
N ASN A 39 -1.20 -17.40 1.06
CA ASN A 39 -1.25 -18.49 2.05
C ASN A 39 -2.60 -18.64 2.79
N GLY A 40 -3.71 -18.20 2.17
CA GLY A 40 -5.05 -18.24 2.78
C GLY A 40 -5.32 -17.10 3.76
N GLU A 41 -4.42 -16.13 3.85
CA GLU A 41 -4.61 -14.87 4.56
C GLU A 41 -4.80 -13.73 3.54
N HIS A 42 -5.61 -12.75 3.91
CA HIS A 42 -5.87 -11.57 3.10
C HIS A 42 -5.16 -10.37 3.74
N PHE A 43 -4.07 -9.93 3.12
CA PHE A 43 -3.24 -8.81 3.57
C PHE A 43 -3.62 -7.53 2.86
N ILE A 44 -3.59 -6.42 3.59
CA ILE A 44 -3.93 -5.09 3.12
C ILE A 44 -2.85 -4.12 3.58
N ALA A 45 -2.36 -3.31 2.64
CA ALA A 45 -1.50 -2.18 2.94
C ALA A 45 -2.33 -0.89 2.97
N LEU A 46 -2.29 -0.19 4.09
CA LEU A 46 -3.04 1.03 4.37
C LEU A 46 -2.10 2.22 4.50
N THR A 47 -2.59 3.41 4.16
CA THR A 47 -1.88 4.67 4.46
C THR A 47 -2.83 5.76 4.94
N ASP A 48 -2.36 6.57 5.88
CA ASP A 48 -2.98 7.84 6.29
C ASP A 48 -2.38 9.06 5.54
N LYS A 49 -1.61 8.80 4.47
CA LYS A 49 -0.75 9.74 3.72
C LYS A 49 0.56 10.13 4.41
N LYS A 50 0.85 9.58 5.59
CA LYS A 50 2.10 9.85 6.34
C LYS A 50 2.90 8.58 6.60
N SER A 51 2.22 7.48 6.92
CA SER A 51 2.84 6.18 7.17
C SER A 51 2.11 5.07 6.40
N ILE A 52 2.72 3.89 6.38
CA ILE A 52 2.12 2.65 5.90
C ILE A 52 1.79 1.80 7.12
N LEU A 53 0.61 1.21 7.12
CA LEU A 53 0.18 0.21 8.09
C LEU A 53 -0.14 -1.08 7.33
N PHE A 54 0.47 -2.19 7.72
CA PHE A 54 0.12 -3.50 7.20
C PHE A 54 -0.89 -4.16 8.14
N ALA A 55 -2.00 -4.60 7.58
CA ALA A 55 -3.05 -5.29 8.29
C ALA A 55 -3.46 -6.55 7.53
N LYS A 56 -4.13 -7.46 8.21
CA LYS A 56 -4.79 -8.60 7.60
C LYS A 56 -6.23 -8.70 8.09
N ILE A 57 -7.10 -9.26 7.27
CA ILE A 57 -8.48 -9.53 7.68
C ILE A 57 -8.48 -10.84 8.47
N ASP A 58 -8.82 -10.77 9.76
CA ASP A 58 -9.08 -11.97 10.55
C ASP A 58 -10.35 -12.64 10.03
N SER A 59 -10.19 -13.79 9.39
CA SER A 59 -11.27 -14.49 8.69
C SER A 59 -12.37 -15.02 9.64
N LYS A 60 -12.18 -14.94 10.96
CA LYS A 60 -13.16 -15.39 11.95
C LYS A 60 -14.04 -14.26 12.47
N ASN A 61 -13.50 -13.05 12.55
CA ASN A 61 -14.19 -11.89 13.12
C ASN A 61 -14.46 -10.76 12.11
N GLU A 62 -13.96 -10.89 10.87
CA GLU A 62 -14.06 -9.84 9.82
C GLU A 62 -13.39 -8.51 10.26
N GLU A 63 -12.42 -8.60 11.17
CA GLU A 63 -11.71 -7.46 11.74
C GLU A 63 -10.35 -7.27 11.06
N LEU A 64 -9.93 -6.01 10.91
CA LEU A 64 -8.56 -5.69 10.51
C LEU A 64 -7.63 -5.84 11.72
N VAL A 65 -6.66 -6.72 11.59
CA VAL A 65 -5.62 -6.96 12.60
C VAL A 65 -4.29 -6.51 12.03
N GLU A 66 -3.56 -5.68 12.78
CA GLU A 66 -2.22 -5.25 12.40
C GLU A 66 -1.28 -6.45 12.26
N VAL A 67 -0.44 -6.42 11.24
CA VAL A 67 0.62 -7.42 11.05
C VAL A 67 1.82 -6.99 11.89
N GLU A 68 2.07 -7.71 12.99
CA GLU A 68 3.22 -7.47 13.88
C GLU A 68 4.44 -8.37 13.56
N ASP A 69 4.29 -9.33 12.66
CA ASP A 69 5.36 -10.27 12.29
C ASP A 69 6.35 -9.59 11.32
N GLU A 70 7.56 -9.33 11.80
CA GLU A 70 8.61 -8.64 11.03
C GLU A 70 8.93 -9.33 9.69
N ALA A 71 8.94 -10.67 9.65
CA ALA A 71 9.26 -11.39 8.42
C ALA A 71 8.14 -11.24 7.38
N VAL A 72 6.89 -11.17 7.83
CA VAL A 72 5.75 -10.87 6.94
C VAL A 72 5.78 -9.42 6.48
N ILE A 73 6.12 -8.48 7.37
CA ILE A 73 6.26 -7.06 7.02
C ILE A 73 7.34 -6.86 5.95
N GLU A 74 8.51 -7.50 6.08
CA GLU A 74 9.57 -7.44 5.06
C GLU A 74 9.07 -7.89 3.69
N ILE A 75 8.32 -9.00 3.62
CA ILE A 75 7.73 -9.50 2.37
C ILE A 75 6.71 -8.49 1.80
N LEU A 76 5.84 -7.93 2.65
CA LEU A 76 4.84 -6.96 2.22
C LEU A 76 5.47 -5.64 1.74
N LEU A 77 6.61 -5.26 2.30
CA LEU A 77 7.41 -4.11 1.85
C LEU A 77 8.03 -4.37 0.48
N ASP A 78 8.60 -5.55 0.25
CA ASP A 78 9.13 -5.93 -1.07
C ASP A 78 8.03 -5.89 -2.14
N LEU A 79 6.83 -6.40 -1.81
CA LEU A 79 5.66 -6.34 -2.70
C LEU A 79 5.17 -4.91 -2.92
N LEU A 80 5.25 -4.06 -1.91
CA LEU A 80 4.92 -2.64 -2.04
C LEU A 80 5.91 -1.93 -2.98
N ASP A 81 7.20 -2.23 -2.88
CA ASP A 81 8.21 -1.66 -3.77
C ASP A 81 7.94 -2.08 -5.23
N GLU A 82 7.70 -3.36 -5.49
CA GLU A 82 7.33 -3.88 -6.82
C GLU A 82 6.05 -3.20 -7.35
N PHE A 83 5.07 -2.98 -6.47
CA PHE A 83 3.86 -2.24 -6.83
C PHE A 83 4.18 -0.79 -7.23
N LEU A 84 5.01 -0.08 -6.47
CA LEU A 84 5.43 1.29 -6.72
C LEU A 84 6.35 1.43 -7.96
N GLU A 85 7.06 0.38 -8.35
CA GLU A 85 7.81 0.35 -9.60
C GLU A 85 6.89 0.44 -10.82
N ASN A 86 5.67 -0.09 -10.71
CA ASN A 86 4.70 -0.15 -11.81
C ASN A 86 3.60 0.93 -11.72
N VAL A 87 3.37 1.48 -10.53
CA VAL A 87 2.25 2.36 -10.21
C VAL A 87 2.73 3.68 -9.61
N ASP A 88 2.20 4.79 -10.15
CA ASP A 88 2.32 6.11 -9.55
C ASP A 88 1.12 6.34 -8.62
N ILE A 89 1.37 6.32 -7.31
CA ILE A 89 0.33 6.59 -6.31
C ILE A 89 0.19 8.10 -6.15
N VAL A 90 -1.03 8.61 -6.36
CA VAL A 90 -1.31 10.04 -6.27
C VAL A 90 -2.46 10.36 -5.31
N ASP A 91 -2.43 11.58 -4.77
CA ASP A 91 -3.55 12.13 -3.99
C ASP A 91 -4.69 12.66 -4.89
N GLU A 92 -5.72 13.19 -4.24
CA GLU A 92 -6.88 13.82 -4.90
C GLU A 92 -6.54 15.00 -5.82
N LYS A 93 -5.37 15.62 -5.66
CA LYS A 93 -4.85 16.74 -6.45
C LYS A 93 -3.84 16.28 -7.51
N GLY A 94 -3.51 14.99 -7.55
CA GLY A 94 -2.52 14.42 -8.45
C GLY A 94 -1.07 14.55 -7.96
N ASN A 95 -0.86 14.90 -6.69
CA ASN A 95 0.48 14.91 -6.09
C ASN A 95 0.95 13.48 -5.84
N ASP A 96 2.21 13.22 -6.16
CA ASP A 96 2.86 11.94 -5.93
C ASP A 96 3.00 11.66 -4.42
N LEU A 97 2.52 10.49 -3.99
CA LEU A 97 2.61 10.01 -2.61
C LEU A 97 3.68 8.93 -2.45
N SER A 98 4.25 8.38 -3.54
CA SER A 98 5.24 7.30 -3.47
C SER A 98 6.46 7.70 -2.63
N LYS A 99 6.89 8.96 -2.73
CA LYS A 99 8.02 9.50 -1.95
C LYS A 99 7.73 9.68 -0.47
N LEU A 100 6.49 9.83 -0.06
CA LEU A 100 6.15 9.93 1.37
C LEU A 100 6.17 8.56 2.05
N LEU A 101 5.93 7.51 1.28
CA LEU A 101 5.76 6.14 1.76
C LEU A 101 7.10 5.38 1.90
N LEU A 102 8.13 5.77 1.14
CA LEU A 102 9.42 5.07 1.10
C LEU A 102 10.53 5.73 1.95
N VAL A 103 10.29 6.91 2.53
CA VAL A 103 11.35 7.73 3.17
C VAL A 103 11.69 7.29 4.59
N ASP A 104 10.90 6.44 5.25
CA ASP A 104 11.17 5.99 6.62
C ASP A 104 12.13 4.78 6.71
N GLN A 105 12.69 4.32 5.58
CA GLN A 105 13.58 3.14 5.53
C GLN A 105 15.08 3.48 5.51
N GLU A 106 15.46 4.75 5.39
CA GLU A 106 16.86 5.19 5.40
C GLU A 106 17.21 6.01 6.65
N GLU A 107 16.90 5.55 7.87
CA GLU A 107 17.61 6.03 9.09
C GLU A 107 17.39 5.10 10.30
N SER A 108 18.20 4.04 10.43
CA SER A 108 18.63 3.46 11.73
C SER A 108 19.92 2.66 11.59
#